data_AF-A0A3D3IWX4-F1
#
_entry.id   AF-A0A3D3IWX4-F1
#
_cell.length_a   1.000
_cell.length_b   1.000
_cell.length_c   1.000
_cell.angle_alpha   90.00
_cell.angle_beta   90.00
_cell.angle_gamma   90.00
#
_symmetry.space_group_name_H-M   'P 1'
#
loop_
_entity.id
_entity.type
_entity.pdbx_description
1 polymer ?
#
loop_
_entity_poly.entity_id
_entity_poly.type
_entity_poly.pdbx_seq_one_letter_code
_entity_poly.pdbx_strand_id
1 'polypeptide(L)'
;WRNGDAALRDRDFGDYMKEGVLTALEAIENHTGETAVNAVGYCIGGTLLACTLAVLQAKDQAHRIASATYFVTLVDFSEAGDLGVFIDEEQISQIEERMTDNGGYLDAQSMHTTFNYLRPNDLIWSFVINNYLLGKEPFPFDLLYWNADSTCLPQAMHSYYLRNMYLNNLLIKPNALQMNGVKLDLRTIKTPTFFLSTIEDHIAPWKSTYTATQIYSGPKEFVLSGSGHIAGVINPPAAEKYNYMTNPELPADPDKWLAGAKRTEGSWWPHWHQWLSKFSDKQIPARDPAAGKLKIQGDAPGEYVKVRSLG
;
A
#
# COMPACT_ATOMS: atom_id res chain seq x y z
N TRP A 1 5.03 -10.47 4.74
CA TRP A 1 6.44 -10.33 4.34
C TRP A 1 7.07 -11.70 4.34
N ARG A 2 7.45 -12.23 3.17
CA ARG A 2 8.21 -13.48 2.99
C ARG A 2 8.94 -13.34 1.66
N ASN A 3 10.25 -13.51 1.66
CA ASN A 3 11.03 -13.45 0.43
C ASN A 3 10.63 -14.61 -0.50
N GLY A 4 10.31 -14.28 -1.75
CA GLY A 4 10.02 -15.26 -2.79
C GLY A 4 11.23 -16.16 -3.02
N ASP A 5 11.00 -17.47 -3.08
CA ASP A 5 11.96 -18.47 -3.53
C ASP A 5 11.31 -19.31 -4.64
N ALA A 6 12.07 -20.25 -5.19
CA ALA A 6 11.57 -21.15 -6.24
C ALA A 6 10.34 -21.98 -5.82
N ALA A 7 10.09 -22.18 -4.52
CA ALA A 7 8.90 -22.88 -4.04
C ALA A 7 7.64 -22.00 -4.07
N LEU A 8 7.80 -20.69 -4.15
CA LEU A 8 6.71 -19.72 -4.24
C LEU A 8 6.45 -19.22 -5.66
N ARG A 9 7.20 -19.68 -6.68
CA ARG A 9 7.15 -19.17 -8.07
C ARG A 9 5.75 -18.98 -8.66
N ASP A 10 4.85 -19.92 -8.36
CA ASP A 10 3.50 -19.99 -8.94
C ASP A 10 2.46 -19.28 -8.07
N ARG A 11 2.89 -18.65 -6.95
CA ARG A 11 2.00 -17.85 -6.10
C ARG A 11 1.69 -16.54 -6.79
N ASP A 12 0.42 -16.37 -7.14
CA ASP A 12 -0.09 -15.17 -7.79
C ASP A 12 -0.64 -14.13 -6.80
N PHE A 13 -1.16 -13.02 -7.30
CA PHE A 13 -1.71 -11.96 -6.47
C PHE A 13 -2.97 -12.38 -5.68
N GLY A 14 -3.75 -13.34 -6.20
CA GLY A 14 -4.91 -13.92 -5.51
C GLY A 14 -4.52 -14.83 -4.34
N ASP A 15 -3.41 -15.56 -4.46
CA ASP A 15 -2.81 -16.32 -3.36
C ASP A 15 -2.37 -15.40 -2.22
N TYR A 16 -1.80 -14.23 -2.51
CA TYR A 16 -1.45 -13.24 -1.47
C TYR A 16 -2.69 -12.73 -0.72
N MET A 17 -3.82 -12.55 -1.41
CA MET A 17 -5.10 -12.22 -0.76
C MET A 17 -5.55 -13.38 0.14
N LYS A 18 -5.56 -14.60 -0.39
CA LYS A 18 -6.08 -15.80 0.28
C LYS A 18 -5.23 -16.20 1.48
N GLU A 19 -3.95 -16.44 1.25
CA GLU A 19 -3.00 -16.96 2.22
C GLU A 19 -2.46 -15.86 3.14
N GLY A 20 -2.50 -14.60 2.70
CA GLY A 20 -2.12 -13.43 3.49
C GLY A 20 -3.31 -12.80 4.21
N VAL A 21 -4.09 -11.98 3.51
CA VAL A 21 -5.11 -11.12 4.13
C VAL A 21 -6.23 -11.93 4.77
N LEU A 22 -6.83 -12.89 4.06
CA LEU A 22 -7.95 -13.67 4.59
C LEU A 22 -7.52 -14.58 5.76
N THR A 23 -6.36 -15.22 5.67
CA THR A 23 -5.76 -15.98 6.78
C THR A 23 -5.51 -15.10 8.01
N ALA A 24 -5.03 -13.86 7.81
CA ALA A 24 -4.80 -12.94 8.92
C ALA A 24 -6.12 -12.56 9.63
N LEU A 25 -7.21 -12.33 8.87
CA LEU A 25 -8.53 -12.09 9.46
C LEU A 25 -9.01 -13.30 10.27
N GLU A 26 -8.87 -14.52 9.74
CA GLU A 26 -9.22 -15.74 10.46
C GLU A 26 -8.39 -15.93 11.73
N ALA A 27 -7.09 -15.62 11.69
CA ALA A 27 -6.22 -15.72 12.85
C ALA A 27 -6.60 -14.70 13.94
N ILE A 28 -6.90 -13.45 13.55
CA ILE A 28 -7.36 -12.41 14.49
C ILE A 28 -8.68 -12.84 15.14
N GLU A 29 -9.66 -13.26 14.34
CA GLU A 29 -10.96 -13.72 14.84
C GLU A 29 -10.81 -14.94 15.77
N ASN A 30 -10.01 -15.92 15.40
CA ASN A 30 -9.74 -17.10 16.22
C ASN A 30 -9.06 -16.75 17.56
N HIS A 31 -8.12 -15.80 17.55
CA HIS A 31 -7.35 -15.43 18.73
C HIS A 31 -8.13 -14.49 19.67
N THR A 32 -8.85 -13.53 19.10
CA THR A 32 -9.48 -12.42 19.85
C THR A 32 -10.99 -12.56 20.05
N GLY A 33 -11.65 -13.34 19.19
CA GLY A 33 -13.10 -13.43 19.09
C GLY A 33 -13.77 -12.30 18.29
N GLU A 34 -13.01 -11.30 17.84
CA GLU A 34 -13.54 -10.16 17.08
C GLU A 34 -13.75 -10.54 15.61
N THR A 35 -14.97 -10.32 15.10
CA THR A 35 -15.36 -10.69 13.73
C THR A 35 -15.09 -9.59 12.70
N ALA A 36 -14.68 -8.41 13.16
CA ALA A 36 -14.40 -7.26 12.31
C ALA A 36 -13.09 -6.56 12.72
N VAL A 37 -12.36 -6.05 11.75
CA VAL A 37 -11.12 -5.30 11.98
C VAL A 37 -11.11 -3.97 11.24
N ASN A 38 -10.33 -3.02 11.73
CA ASN A 38 -9.91 -1.87 10.95
C ASN A 38 -8.64 -2.24 10.18
N ALA A 39 -8.67 -2.14 8.86
CA ALA A 39 -7.56 -2.56 7.99
C ALA A 39 -6.82 -1.37 7.40
N VAL A 40 -5.50 -1.52 7.26
CA VAL A 40 -4.61 -0.55 6.61
C VAL A 40 -3.89 -1.25 5.48
N GLY A 41 -3.90 -0.65 4.30
CA GLY A 41 -3.07 -1.05 3.16
C GLY A 41 -2.16 0.11 2.74
N TYR A 42 -0.88 -0.19 2.53
CA TYR A 42 0.12 0.78 2.09
C TYR A 42 0.68 0.34 0.73
N CYS A 43 0.64 1.24 -0.26
CA CYS A 43 1.14 1.02 -1.60
C CYS A 43 0.47 -0.22 -2.23
N ILE A 44 1.22 -1.19 -2.75
CA ILE A 44 0.68 -2.44 -3.30
C ILE A 44 -0.21 -3.21 -2.30
N GLY A 45 0.05 -3.07 -0.99
CA GLY A 45 -0.80 -3.65 0.06
C GLY A 45 -2.19 -3.03 0.09
N GLY A 46 -2.32 -1.75 -0.26
CA GLY A 46 -3.61 -1.09 -0.46
C GLY A 46 -4.33 -1.59 -1.71
N THR A 47 -3.61 -1.83 -2.81
CA THR A 47 -4.20 -2.41 -4.01
C THR A 47 -4.74 -3.81 -3.73
N LEU A 48 -4.01 -4.61 -2.94
CA LEU A 48 -4.46 -5.92 -2.47
C LEU A 48 -5.67 -5.82 -1.53
N LEU A 49 -5.70 -4.84 -0.62
CA LEU A 49 -6.84 -4.57 0.25
C LEU A 49 -8.10 -4.20 -0.55
N ALA A 50 -7.97 -3.36 -1.59
CA ALA A 50 -9.07 -2.99 -2.47
C ALA A 50 -9.65 -4.22 -3.20
N CYS A 51 -8.78 -5.08 -3.73
CA CYS A 51 -9.20 -6.36 -4.33
C CYS A 51 -9.91 -7.26 -3.31
N THR A 52 -9.36 -7.34 -2.08
CA THR A 52 -9.92 -8.14 -0.99
C THR A 52 -11.32 -7.65 -0.61
N LEU A 53 -11.52 -6.34 -0.49
CA LEU A 53 -12.84 -5.77 -0.19
C LEU A 53 -13.86 -6.05 -1.28
N ALA A 54 -13.47 -5.97 -2.56
CA ALA A 54 -14.36 -6.34 -3.66
C ALA A 54 -14.76 -7.82 -3.60
N VAL A 55 -13.82 -8.72 -3.27
CA VAL A 55 -14.12 -10.14 -3.07
C VAL A 55 -15.04 -10.37 -1.87
N LEU A 56 -14.75 -9.75 -0.73
CA LEU A 56 -15.58 -9.86 0.48
C LEU A 56 -16.98 -9.31 0.22
N GLN A 57 -17.12 -8.20 -0.50
CA GLN A 57 -18.41 -7.62 -0.87
C GLN A 57 -19.24 -8.55 -1.75
N ALA A 58 -18.62 -9.16 -2.76
CA ALA A 58 -19.30 -10.13 -3.64
C ALA A 58 -19.71 -11.42 -2.91
N LYS A 59 -19.03 -11.75 -1.81
CA LYS A 59 -19.34 -12.91 -0.95
C LYS A 59 -20.23 -12.59 0.26
N ASP A 60 -20.72 -11.36 0.37
CA ASP A 60 -21.49 -10.87 1.53
C ASP A 60 -20.74 -10.97 2.89
N GLN A 61 -19.41 -10.80 2.82
CA GLN A 61 -18.49 -10.87 3.96
C GLN A 61 -17.77 -9.53 4.22
N ALA A 62 -18.24 -8.42 3.61
CA ALA A 62 -17.64 -7.10 3.77
C ALA A 62 -17.63 -6.61 5.23
N HIS A 63 -18.56 -7.10 6.07
CA HIS A 63 -18.64 -6.78 7.50
C HIS A 63 -17.38 -7.17 8.29
N ARG A 64 -16.52 -8.05 7.75
CA ARG A 64 -15.23 -8.42 8.37
C ARG A 64 -14.23 -7.27 8.41
N ILE A 65 -14.42 -6.23 7.59
CA ILE A 65 -13.59 -5.01 7.60
C ILE A 65 -14.50 -3.84 7.99
N ALA A 66 -14.37 -3.36 9.23
CA ALA A 66 -15.17 -2.26 9.77
C ALA A 66 -14.82 -0.93 9.09
N SER A 67 -13.54 -0.72 8.82
CA SER A 67 -13.04 0.40 8.02
C SER A 67 -11.74 0.04 7.30
N ALA A 68 -11.45 0.74 6.20
CA ALA A 68 -10.26 0.52 5.38
C ALA A 68 -9.49 1.82 5.19
N THR A 69 -8.19 1.79 5.43
CA THR A 69 -7.29 2.93 5.25
C THR A 69 -6.29 2.63 4.15
N TYR A 70 -6.09 3.57 3.23
CA TYR A 70 -5.19 3.46 2.09
C TYR A 70 -4.11 4.54 2.18
N PHE A 71 -2.86 4.12 2.30
CA PHE A 71 -1.70 5.01 2.23
C PHE A 71 -1.09 4.93 0.84
N VAL A 72 -1.07 6.07 0.12
CA VAL A 72 -0.45 6.27 -1.20
C VAL A 72 -0.65 5.06 -2.13
N THR A 73 -1.93 4.70 -2.31
CA THR A 73 -2.35 3.47 -2.99
C THR A 73 -2.98 3.79 -4.34
N LEU A 74 -2.49 3.12 -5.38
CA LEU A 74 -3.11 3.14 -6.70
C LEU A 74 -4.16 2.04 -6.85
N VAL A 75 -5.28 2.40 -7.47
CA VAL A 75 -6.32 1.48 -7.94
C VAL A 75 -6.73 1.77 -9.38
N ASP A 76 -6.48 2.99 -9.85
CA ASP A 76 -6.42 3.38 -11.26
C ASP A 76 -4.96 3.66 -11.61
N PHE A 77 -4.43 2.91 -12.57
CA PHE A 77 -3.04 2.97 -13.01
C PHE A 77 -2.88 3.75 -14.33
N SER A 78 -3.89 4.51 -14.78
CA SER A 78 -3.80 5.31 -16.01
C SER A 78 -2.65 6.32 -15.97
N GLU A 79 -2.38 6.88 -14.79
CA GLU A 79 -1.31 7.85 -14.53
C GLU A 79 -0.44 7.31 -13.38
N ALA A 80 0.26 6.20 -13.61
CA ALA A 80 0.99 5.45 -12.56
C ALA A 80 2.35 6.05 -12.15
N GLY A 81 2.54 7.37 -12.34
CA GLY A 81 3.78 8.06 -12.02
C GLY A 81 4.97 7.62 -12.87
N ASP A 82 6.17 7.79 -12.34
CA ASP A 82 7.42 7.49 -13.07
C ASP A 82 7.53 6.02 -13.50
N LEU A 83 6.86 5.11 -12.77
CA LEU A 83 6.78 3.69 -13.10
C LEU A 83 6.12 3.45 -14.46
N GLY A 84 5.12 4.25 -14.84
CA GLY A 84 4.39 4.05 -16.10
C GLY A 84 5.28 4.20 -17.35
N VAL A 85 6.40 4.92 -17.24
CA VAL A 85 7.34 5.12 -18.36
C VAL A 85 8.16 3.86 -18.66
N PHE A 86 8.32 2.98 -17.66
CA PHE A 86 9.13 1.76 -17.75
C PHE A 86 8.27 0.50 -17.89
N ILE A 87 7.04 0.63 -18.40
CA ILE A 87 6.14 -0.50 -18.61
C ILE A 87 5.64 -0.52 -20.05
N ASP A 88 6.15 -1.47 -20.81
CA ASP A 88 5.58 -1.92 -22.08
C ASP A 88 5.59 -3.46 -22.18
N GLU A 89 4.93 -3.99 -23.21
CA GLU A 89 4.79 -5.44 -23.44
C GLU A 89 6.14 -6.14 -23.61
N GLU A 90 7.10 -5.49 -24.28
CA GLU A 90 8.42 -6.06 -24.54
C GLU A 90 9.24 -6.12 -23.25
N GLN A 91 9.24 -5.05 -22.47
CA GLN A 91 9.92 -4.97 -21.17
C GLN A 91 9.36 -5.98 -20.17
N ILE A 92 8.03 -6.11 -20.06
CA ILE A 92 7.41 -7.11 -19.19
C ILE A 92 7.83 -8.52 -19.62
N SER A 93 7.77 -8.82 -20.92
CA SER A 93 8.15 -10.15 -21.45
C SER A 93 9.61 -10.48 -21.17
N GLN A 94 10.52 -9.50 -21.31
CA GLN A 94 11.94 -9.67 -20.97
C GLN A 94 12.17 -9.93 -19.48
N ILE A 95 11.42 -9.24 -18.60
CA ILE A 95 11.52 -9.49 -17.15
C ILE A 95 10.97 -10.89 -16.82
N GLU A 96 9.89 -11.32 -17.47
CA GLU A 96 9.33 -12.67 -17.29
C GLU A 96 10.28 -13.78 -17.74
N GLU A 97 10.97 -13.60 -18.87
CA GLU A 97 12.00 -14.51 -19.34
C GLU A 97 13.14 -14.61 -18.31
N ARG A 98 13.66 -13.47 -17.84
CA ARG A 98 14.70 -13.45 -16.80
C ARG A 98 14.26 -14.11 -15.49
N MET A 99 13.04 -13.87 -15.03
CA MET A 99 12.50 -14.53 -13.84
C MET A 99 12.40 -16.04 -14.04
N THR A 100 12.04 -16.50 -15.24
CA THR A 100 11.96 -17.92 -15.58
C THR A 100 13.35 -18.57 -15.50
N ASP A 101 14.36 -17.91 -16.07
CA ASP A 101 15.75 -18.37 -16.06
C ASP A 101 16.34 -18.39 -14.64
N ASN A 102 15.90 -17.48 -13.77
CA ASN A 102 16.36 -17.32 -12.39
C ASN A 102 15.52 -18.10 -11.36
N GLY A 103 14.79 -19.14 -11.78
CA GLY A 103 14.10 -20.05 -10.84
C GLY A 103 12.70 -19.61 -10.42
N GLY A 104 12.08 -18.68 -11.13
CA GLY A 104 10.67 -18.31 -10.98
C GLY A 104 10.39 -17.16 -10.03
N TYR A 105 11.36 -16.27 -9.81
CA TYR A 105 11.19 -15.06 -9.00
C TYR A 105 12.05 -13.92 -9.53
N LEU A 106 11.65 -12.68 -9.22
CA LEU A 106 12.48 -11.51 -9.46
C LEU A 106 13.48 -11.36 -8.31
N ASP A 107 14.76 -11.31 -8.63
CA ASP A 107 15.81 -11.10 -7.65
C ASP A 107 15.74 -9.68 -7.06
N ALA A 108 16.24 -9.54 -5.83
CA ALA A 108 16.16 -8.29 -5.11
C ALA A 108 17.04 -7.17 -5.72
N GLN A 109 18.11 -7.52 -6.43
CA GLN A 109 18.98 -6.52 -7.07
C GLN A 109 18.24 -5.86 -8.24
N SER A 110 17.54 -6.64 -9.07
CA SER A 110 16.69 -6.12 -10.14
C SER A 110 15.60 -5.19 -9.61
N MET A 111 14.93 -5.57 -8.51
CA MET A 111 13.97 -4.70 -7.82
C MET A 111 14.62 -3.41 -7.31
N HIS A 112 15.75 -3.51 -6.63
CA HIS A 112 16.49 -2.37 -6.09
C HIS A 112 16.90 -1.38 -7.20
N THR A 113 17.39 -1.90 -8.33
CA THR A 113 17.80 -1.10 -9.48
C THR A 113 16.63 -0.32 -10.07
N THR A 114 15.47 -0.96 -10.30
CA THR A 114 14.28 -0.28 -10.81
C THR A 114 13.82 0.82 -9.85
N PHE A 115 13.71 0.54 -8.54
CA PHE A 115 13.32 1.55 -7.56
C PHE A 115 14.32 2.71 -7.43
N ASN A 116 15.62 2.47 -7.63
CA ASN A 116 16.61 3.53 -7.66
C ASN A 116 16.50 4.42 -8.90
N TYR A 117 16.17 3.85 -10.07
CA TYR A 117 15.94 4.63 -11.29
C TYR A 117 14.68 5.50 -11.21
N LEU A 118 13.68 5.04 -10.47
CA LEU A 118 12.42 5.75 -10.23
C LEU A 118 12.53 6.85 -9.17
N ARG A 119 13.68 6.98 -8.50
CA ARG A 119 13.90 8.11 -7.62
C ARG A 119 14.12 9.36 -8.48
N PRO A 120 13.38 10.45 -8.23
CA PRO A 120 13.77 11.75 -8.69
C PRO A 120 15.19 11.98 -8.20
N ASN A 121 16.00 12.59 -9.07
CA ASN A 121 17.32 13.10 -8.71
C ASN A 121 17.26 13.89 -7.39
N ASP A 122 16.12 14.48 -7.03
CA ASP A 122 15.93 15.23 -5.80
C ASP A 122 16.28 14.48 -4.50
N LEU A 123 16.13 13.16 -4.37
CA LEU A 123 16.53 12.50 -3.11
C LEU A 123 18.06 12.35 -2.98
N ILE A 124 18.76 12.17 -4.10
CA ILE A 124 20.23 12.12 -4.15
C ILE A 124 20.83 13.54 -4.17
N TRP A 125 20.19 14.47 -4.88
CA TRP A 125 20.68 15.82 -5.11
C TRP A 125 20.29 16.79 -3.99
N SER A 126 19.13 16.63 -3.36
CA SER A 126 18.83 17.31 -2.09
C SER A 126 19.75 16.83 -0.96
N PHE A 127 20.18 15.56 -0.97
CA PHE A 127 21.18 15.04 -0.04
C PHE A 127 22.54 15.72 -0.24
N VAL A 128 23.02 15.81 -1.49
CA VAL A 128 24.27 16.51 -1.81
C VAL A 128 24.16 18.01 -1.52
N ILE A 129 23.07 18.68 -1.89
CA ILE A 129 22.89 20.12 -1.64
C ILE A 129 22.76 20.41 -0.14
N ASN A 130 21.94 19.67 0.62
CA ASN A 130 21.76 19.95 2.05
C ASN A 130 22.99 19.58 2.89
N ASN A 131 23.69 18.49 2.58
CA ASN A 131 24.81 18.02 3.40
C ASN A 131 26.16 18.64 2.95
N TYR A 132 26.43 18.66 1.65
CA TYR A 132 27.73 19.11 1.12
C TYR A 132 27.80 20.63 0.97
N LEU A 133 26.72 21.30 0.54
CA LEU A 133 26.71 22.76 0.34
C LEU A 133 26.18 23.55 1.54
N LEU A 134 25.21 23.00 2.29
CA LEU A 134 24.54 23.72 3.38
C LEU A 134 24.94 23.24 4.79
N GLY A 135 25.76 22.20 4.91
CA GLY A 135 26.28 21.70 6.20
C GLY A 135 25.19 21.22 7.18
N LYS A 136 24.03 20.79 6.67
CA LYS A 136 22.91 20.33 7.50
C LYS A 136 23.10 18.86 7.90
N GLU A 137 22.49 18.47 9.02
CA GLU A 137 22.56 17.09 9.53
C GLU A 137 22.02 16.07 8.50
N PRO A 138 22.62 14.86 8.43
CA PRO A 138 22.27 13.88 7.42
C PRO A 138 20.82 13.41 7.54
N PHE A 139 20.19 13.21 6.39
CA PHE A 139 18.88 12.55 6.22
C PHE A 139 18.86 11.20 6.95
N PRO A 140 17.73 10.77 7.52
CA PRO A 140 17.75 9.66 8.46
C PRO A 140 18.10 8.34 7.74
N PHE A 141 19.15 7.70 8.26
CA PHE A 141 19.74 6.45 7.74
C PHE A 141 18.76 5.27 7.76
N ASP A 142 17.68 5.35 8.54
CA ASP A 142 16.65 4.34 8.69
C ASP A 142 15.85 4.11 7.40
N LEU A 143 15.46 5.17 6.69
CA LEU A 143 14.73 5.10 5.43
C LEU A 143 15.59 4.48 4.33
N LEU A 144 16.87 4.83 4.32
CA LEU A 144 17.83 4.25 3.39
C LEU A 144 18.10 2.78 3.71
N TYR A 145 18.18 2.42 5.00
CA TYR A 145 18.31 1.03 5.43
C TYR A 145 17.09 0.19 5.01
N TRP A 146 15.87 0.69 5.28
CA TRP A 146 14.64 0.04 4.85
C TRP A 146 14.57 -0.14 3.33
N ASN A 147 14.97 0.87 2.56
CA ASN A 147 14.91 0.79 1.11
C ASN A 147 15.98 -0.15 0.52
N ALA A 148 17.15 -0.25 1.16
CA ALA A 148 18.20 -1.18 0.77
C ALA A 148 17.82 -2.65 1.07
N ASP A 149 16.92 -2.89 2.03
CA ASP A 149 16.42 -4.22 2.40
C ASP A 149 15.31 -4.68 1.43
N SER A 150 15.73 -4.97 0.19
CA SER A 150 14.83 -5.36 -0.91
C SER A 150 14.27 -6.78 -0.73
N THR A 151 13.15 -7.05 -1.40
CA THR A 151 12.50 -8.37 -1.34
C THR A 151 12.33 -9.00 -2.71
N CYS A 152 12.40 -10.33 -2.75
CA CYS A 152 12.11 -11.10 -3.96
C CYS A 152 10.59 -11.28 -4.13
N LEU A 153 10.10 -11.12 -5.35
CA LEU A 153 8.70 -11.35 -5.70
C LEU A 153 8.55 -12.60 -6.59
N PRO A 154 7.61 -13.50 -6.30
CA PRO A 154 7.30 -14.60 -7.21
C PRO A 154 6.93 -14.13 -8.61
N GLN A 155 7.35 -14.89 -9.62
CA GLN A 155 7.09 -14.57 -11.03
C GLN A 155 5.59 -14.43 -11.31
N ALA A 156 4.76 -15.36 -10.84
CA ALA A 156 3.32 -15.33 -11.08
C ALA A 156 2.67 -14.06 -10.51
N MET A 157 3.03 -13.66 -9.28
CA MET A 157 2.55 -12.42 -8.66
C MET A 157 3.04 -11.18 -9.40
N HIS A 158 4.33 -11.10 -9.70
CA HIS A 158 4.95 -9.94 -10.36
C HIS A 158 4.39 -9.73 -11.77
N SER A 159 4.37 -10.78 -12.59
CA SER A 159 3.78 -10.78 -13.93
C SER A 159 2.31 -10.36 -13.89
N TYR A 160 1.52 -10.98 -13.00
CA TYR A 160 0.11 -10.64 -12.83
C TYR A 160 -0.06 -9.15 -12.52
N TYR A 161 0.72 -8.59 -11.60
CA TYR A 161 0.59 -7.21 -11.18
C TYR A 161 0.95 -6.23 -12.30
N LEU A 162 2.09 -6.42 -12.97
CA LEU A 162 2.49 -5.54 -14.07
C LEU A 162 1.51 -5.59 -15.25
N ARG A 163 1.14 -6.80 -15.70
CA ARG A 163 0.25 -6.96 -16.86
C ARG A 163 -1.15 -6.44 -16.57
N ASN A 164 -1.73 -6.78 -15.43
CA ASN A 164 -3.13 -6.46 -15.15
C ASN A 164 -3.33 -5.04 -14.62
N MET A 165 -2.38 -4.51 -13.86
CA MET A 165 -2.49 -3.17 -13.26
C MET A 165 -1.83 -2.12 -14.13
N TYR A 166 -0.50 -2.17 -14.31
CA TYR A 166 0.23 -1.11 -15.00
C TYR A 166 -0.03 -1.10 -16.51
N LEU A 167 0.06 -2.25 -17.18
CA LEU A 167 -0.06 -2.32 -18.63
C LEU A 167 -1.51 -2.15 -19.11
N ASN A 168 -2.43 -2.94 -18.56
CA ASN A 168 -3.80 -3.01 -19.07
C ASN A 168 -4.82 -2.23 -18.24
N ASN A 169 -4.43 -1.75 -17.04
CA ASN A 169 -5.29 -1.05 -16.08
C ASN A 169 -6.68 -1.71 -15.95
N LEU A 170 -6.68 -3.00 -15.62
CA LEU A 170 -7.90 -3.81 -15.57
C LEU A 170 -8.63 -3.71 -14.23
N LEU A 171 -7.95 -3.35 -13.14
CA LEU A 171 -8.58 -3.26 -11.82
C LEU A 171 -9.69 -2.21 -11.76
N ILE A 172 -9.52 -1.10 -12.48
CA ILE A 172 -10.53 -0.05 -12.57
C ILE A 172 -11.72 -0.47 -13.46
N LYS A 173 -11.53 -1.46 -14.33
CA LYS A 173 -12.56 -1.94 -15.26
C LYS A 173 -13.44 -2.97 -14.55
N PRO A 174 -14.74 -2.68 -14.34
CA PRO A 174 -15.62 -3.58 -13.61
C PRO A 174 -15.67 -4.96 -14.24
N ASN A 175 -15.51 -6.00 -13.43
CA ASN A 175 -15.55 -7.41 -13.82
C ASN A 175 -14.44 -7.84 -14.80
N ALA A 176 -13.43 -7.02 -15.08
CA ALA A 176 -12.33 -7.36 -15.98
C ALA A 176 -11.29 -8.27 -15.31
N LEU A 177 -11.14 -8.19 -13.98
CA LEU A 177 -10.32 -9.08 -13.18
C LEU A 177 -11.16 -10.03 -12.34
N GLN A 178 -10.59 -11.18 -12.02
CA GLN A 178 -11.15 -12.12 -11.07
C GLN A 178 -10.08 -12.61 -10.10
N MET A 179 -10.45 -12.83 -8.84
CA MET A 179 -9.60 -13.48 -7.84
C MET A 179 -10.39 -14.58 -7.15
N ASN A 180 -9.81 -15.78 -7.11
CA ASN A 180 -10.43 -16.96 -6.50
C ASN A 180 -11.85 -17.22 -7.02
N GLY A 181 -12.05 -17.04 -8.34
CA GLY A 181 -13.33 -17.20 -9.03
C GLY A 181 -14.33 -16.05 -8.86
N VAL A 182 -13.96 -14.98 -8.16
CA VAL A 182 -14.82 -13.82 -7.93
C VAL A 182 -14.39 -12.65 -8.81
N LYS A 183 -15.31 -12.16 -9.64
CA LYS A 183 -15.10 -10.96 -10.46
C LYS A 183 -15.01 -9.71 -9.58
N LEU A 184 -14.05 -8.85 -9.87
CA LEU A 184 -13.77 -7.66 -9.08
C LEU A 184 -14.53 -6.46 -9.65
N ASP A 185 -15.24 -5.72 -8.79
CA ASP A 185 -15.80 -4.42 -9.10
C ASP A 185 -15.63 -3.49 -7.89
N LEU A 186 -14.66 -2.58 -7.98
CA LEU A 186 -14.32 -1.65 -6.91
C LEU A 186 -15.47 -0.69 -6.55
N ARG A 187 -16.43 -0.48 -7.46
CA ARG A 187 -17.60 0.37 -7.21
C ARG A 187 -18.54 -0.23 -6.17
N THR A 188 -18.44 -1.55 -5.94
CA THR A 188 -19.26 -2.25 -4.95
C THR A 188 -18.77 -2.02 -3.51
N ILE A 189 -17.56 -1.48 -3.31
CA ILE A 189 -16.98 -1.27 -1.98
C ILE A 189 -17.82 -0.23 -1.22
N LYS A 190 -18.47 -0.69 -0.15
CA LYS A 190 -19.29 0.12 0.76
C LYS A 190 -18.61 0.40 2.11
N THR A 191 -17.53 -0.31 2.42
CA THR A 191 -16.73 -0.12 3.62
C THR A 191 -16.30 1.35 3.74
N PRO A 192 -16.42 1.98 4.92
CA PRO A 192 -15.88 3.32 5.17
C PRO A 192 -14.37 3.37 4.88
N THR A 193 -13.95 4.34 4.05
CA THR A 193 -12.56 4.41 3.58
C THR A 193 -11.88 5.74 3.91
N PHE A 194 -10.65 5.66 4.41
CA PHE A 194 -9.75 6.80 4.58
C PHE A 194 -8.61 6.71 3.58
N PHE A 195 -8.39 7.77 2.82
CA PHE A 195 -7.29 7.86 1.85
C PHE A 195 -6.29 8.90 2.33
N LEU A 196 -5.03 8.50 2.36
CA LEU A 196 -3.90 9.40 2.52
C LEU A 196 -3.06 9.38 1.25
N SER A 197 -2.83 10.56 0.70
CA SER A 197 -1.84 10.78 -0.35
C SER A 197 -0.85 11.85 0.09
N THR A 198 0.27 11.98 -0.62
CA THR A 198 1.27 13.01 -0.33
C THR A 198 1.49 13.90 -1.56
N ILE A 199 1.55 15.22 -1.38
CA ILE A 199 1.54 16.21 -2.48
C ILE A 199 2.74 16.09 -3.43
N GLU A 200 3.92 15.67 -2.94
CA GLU A 200 5.15 15.49 -3.73
C GLU A 200 5.42 14.00 -4.07
N ASP A 201 4.41 13.13 -4.02
CA ASP A 201 4.56 11.74 -4.44
C ASP A 201 4.68 11.61 -5.96
N HIS A 202 5.81 11.10 -6.44
CA HIS A 202 6.05 10.76 -7.85
C HIS A 202 5.86 9.27 -8.15
N ILE A 203 5.85 8.42 -7.11
CA ILE A 203 5.64 6.96 -7.23
C ILE A 203 4.14 6.67 -7.36
N ALA A 204 3.33 7.29 -6.51
CA ALA A 204 1.89 7.21 -6.52
C ALA A 204 1.29 8.62 -6.51
N PRO A 205 1.28 9.32 -7.67
CA PRO A 205 0.82 10.70 -7.75
C PRO A 205 -0.53 10.90 -7.07
N TRP A 206 -0.66 11.94 -6.26
CA TRP A 206 -1.84 12.10 -5.41
C TRP A 206 -3.13 12.24 -6.22
N LYS A 207 -3.06 12.80 -7.44
CA LYS A 207 -4.20 12.88 -8.37
C LYS A 207 -4.64 11.49 -8.83
N SER A 208 -3.71 10.58 -9.07
CA SER A 208 -3.98 9.20 -9.46
C SER A 208 -4.59 8.40 -8.31
N THR A 209 -4.06 8.55 -7.10
CA THR A 209 -4.63 7.92 -5.89
C THR A 209 -5.99 8.52 -5.49
N TYR A 210 -6.22 9.81 -5.78
CA TYR A 210 -7.50 10.49 -5.55
C TYR A 210 -8.66 9.89 -6.36
N THR A 211 -8.40 9.26 -7.51
CA THR A 211 -9.43 8.61 -8.34
C THR A 211 -10.27 7.59 -7.55
N ALA A 212 -9.68 6.91 -6.56
CA ALA A 212 -10.37 5.99 -5.66
C ALA A 212 -11.61 6.61 -5.00
N THR A 213 -11.56 7.91 -4.72
CA THR A 213 -12.67 8.67 -4.12
C THR A 213 -13.90 8.75 -5.04
N GLN A 214 -13.71 8.63 -6.35
CA GLN A 214 -14.76 8.70 -7.36
C GLN A 214 -15.31 7.31 -7.71
N ILE A 215 -14.68 6.25 -7.21
CA ILE A 215 -14.99 4.86 -7.56
C ILE A 215 -15.77 4.22 -6.42
N TYR A 216 -15.30 4.34 -5.18
CA TYR A 216 -15.88 3.60 -4.06
C TYR A 216 -17.24 4.19 -3.66
N SER A 217 -18.21 3.32 -3.36
CA SER A 217 -19.59 3.75 -3.04
C SER A 217 -19.78 4.12 -1.57
N GLY A 218 -18.95 3.60 -0.66
CA GLY A 218 -19.04 3.85 0.79
C GLY A 218 -18.70 5.29 1.21
N PRO A 219 -18.80 5.59 2.52
CA PRO A 219 -18.28 6.83 3.09
C PRO A 219 -16.78 6.95 2.84
N LYS A 220 -16.32 8.13 2.43
CA LYS A 220 -14.94 8.38 2.03
C LYS A 220 -14.42 9.63 2.71
N GLU A 221 -13.17 9.59 3.12
CA GLU A 221 -12.42 10.76 3.55
C GLU A 221 -11.06 10.77 2.86
N PHE A 222 -10.69 11.90 2.28
CA PHE A 222 -9.40 12.06 1.59
C PHE A 222 -8.57 13.12 2.31
N VAL A 223 -7.30 12.78 2.56
CA VAL A 223 -6.31 13.63 3.22
C VAL A 223 -5.07 13.70 2.36
N LEU A 224 -4.57 14.91 2.17
CA LEU A 224 -3.35 15.17 1.42
C LEU A 224 -2.28 15.71 2.36
N SER A 225 -1.26 14.91 2.65
CA SER A 225 -0.12 15.33 3.46
C SER A 225 0.94 16.04 2.63
N GLY A 226 1.73 16.90 3.27
CA GLY A 226 2.96 17.45 2.70
C GLY A 226 4.03 16.39 2.46
N SER A 227 5.09 16.79 1.73
CA SER A 227 6.25 15.94 1.38
C SER A 227 5.94 14.80 0.40
N GLY A 228 6.90 13.89 0.21
CA GLY A 228 6.87 12.79 -0.75
C GLY A 228 6.47 11.44 -0.14
N HIS A 229 6.53 10.39 -0.96
CA HIS A 229 5.95 9.06 -0.73
C HIS A 229 6.12 8.47 0.69
N ILE A 230 7.31 8.57 1.27
CA ILE A 230 7.59 8.03 2.61
C ILE A 230 7.48 9.12 3.68
N ALA A 231 8.13 10.26 3.48
CA ALA A 231 8.21 11.32 4.48
C ALA A 231 6.86 11.95 4.81
N GLY A 232 5.92 12.00 3.85
CA GLY A 232 4.56 12.48 4.08
C GLY A 232 3.68 11.47 4.81
N VAL A 233 3.91 10.17 4.62
CA VAL A 233 3.16 9.10 5.31
C VAL A 233 3.71 8.91 6.73
N ILE A 234 5.02 8.74 6.85
CA ILE A 234 5.74 8.53 8.11
C ILE A 234 6.09 9.89 8.73
N ASN A 235 5.07 10.56 9.25
CA ASN A 235 5.20 11.87 9.90
C ASN A 235 4.69 11.80 11.36
N PRO A 236 5.52 11.37 12.33
CA PRO A 236 5.11 11.30 13.73
C PRO A 236 4.70 12.68 14.28
N PRO A 237 3.63 12.79 15.09
CA PRO A 237 3.16 14.08 15.63
C PRO A 237 4.23 14.86 16.40
N ALA A 238 5.08 14.16 17.16
CA ALA A 238 6.15 14.76 17.94
C ALA A 238 7.25 15.43 17.09
N ALA A 239 7.31 15.14 15.78
CA ALA A 239 8.27 15.79 14.89
C ALA A 239 7.85 17.22 14.52
N GLU A 240 6.55 17.56 14.66
CA GLU A 240 5.99 18.87 14.31
C GLU A 240 6.38 19.36 12.90
N LYS A 241 6.50 18.43 11.95
CA LYS A 241 6.86 18.70 10.56
C LYS A 241 5.65 18.68 9.62
N TYR A 242 5.81 19.40 8.52
CA TYR A 242 4.87 19.46 7.40
C TYR A 242 3.48 19.99 7.79
N ASN A 243 2.50 19.69 6.96
CA ASN A 243 1.11 20.01 7.10
C ASN A 243 0.29 18.92 6.42
N TYR A 244 -1.02 18.95 6.61
CA TYR A 244 -1.96 18.16 5.84
C TYR A 244 -3.18 18.99 5.46
N MET A 245 -3.87 18.55 4.42
CA MET A 245 -5.03 19.21 3.85
C MET A 245 -6.23 18.27 3.87
N THR A 246 -7.38 18.82 4.22
CA THR A 246 -8.67 18.10 4.26
C THR A 246 -9.74 18.92 3.57
N ASN A 247 -10.65 18.27 2.86
CA ASN A 247 -11.84 18.89 2.29
C ASN A 247 -13.01 17.91 2.45
N PRO A 248 -14.15 18.32 3.04
CA PRO A 248 -15.33 17.46 3.18
C PRO A 248 -15.97 17.11 1.82
N GLU A 249 -15.77 17.94 0.80
CA GLU A 249 -16.26 17.68 -0.55
C GLU A 249 -15.25 16.84 -1.34
N LEU A 250 -15.75 15.98 -2.22
CA LEU A 250 -14.94 15.10 -3.09
C LEU A 250 -15.30 15.32 -4.57
N PRO A 251 -15.08 16.52 -5.15
CA PRO A 251 -15.37 16.76 -6.56
C PRO A 251 -14.53 15.84 -7.45
N ALA A 252 -15.03 15.53 -8.65
CA ALA A 252 -14.31 14.68 -9.61
C ALA A 252 -12.95 15.25 -10.03
N ASP A 253 -12.80 16.57 -10.03
CA ASP A 253 -11.56 17.27 -10.35
C ASP A 253 -10.69 17.41 -9.08
N PRO A 254 -9.51 16.76 -9.01
CA PRO A 254 -8.64 16.85 -7.85
C PRO A 254 -8.11 18.27 -7.62
N ASP A 255 -7.91 19.09 -8.66
CA ASP A 255 -7.43 20.46 -8.48
C ASP A 255 -8.50 21.34 -7.82
N LYS A 256 -9.79 21.06 -8.07
CA LYS A 256 -10.89 21.69 -7.32
C LYS A 256 -10.95 21.22 -5.87
N TRP A 257 -10.66 19.93 -5.63
CA TRP A 257 -10.54 19.42 -4.26
C TRP A 257 -9.47 20.18 -3.48
N LEU A 258 -8.28 20.34 -4.08
CA LEU A 258 -7.15 21.05 -3.48
C LEU A 258 -7.46 22.53 -3.25
N ALA A 259 -8.06 23.20 -4.23
CA ALA A 259 -8.42 24.63 -4.11
C ALA A 259 -9.42 24.90 -2.97
N GLY A 260 -10.29 23.94 -2.65
CA GLY A 260 -11.24 24.02 -1.53
C GLY A 260 -10.71 23.45 -0.21
N ALA A 261 -9.49 22.91 -0.17
CA ALA A 261 -9.00 22.20 1.00
C ALA A 261 -8.54 23.16 2.11
N LYS A 262 -8.83 22.77 3.35
CA LYS A 262 -8.30 23.43 4.54
C LYS A 262 -6.96 22.83 4.90
N ARG A 263 -5.92 23.67 4.97
CA ARG A 263 -4.60 23.30 5.48
C ARG A 263 -4.55 23.32 7.01
N THR A 264 -3.93 22.30 7.59
CA THR A 264 -3.67 22.14 9.03
C THR A 264 -2.19 21.81 9.22
N GLU A 265 -1.51 22.53 10.11
CA GLU A 265 -0.08 22.29 10.37
C GLU A 265 0.16 21.00 11.17
N GLY A 266 1.32 20.38 10.96
CA GLY A 266 1.74 19.17 11.67
C GLY A 266 1.28 17.87 11.02
N SER A 267 1.29 16.80 11.81
CA SER A 267 0.98 15.44 11.37
C SER A 267 -0.51 15.20 11.12
N TRP A 268 -0.82 14.41 10.10
CA TRP A 268 -2.17 13.90 9.83
C TRP A 268 -2.58 12.73 10.74
N TRP A 269 -1.65 12.13 11.50
CA TRP A 269 -1.93 10.95 12.34
C TRP A 269 -3.02 11.20 13.40
N PRO A 270 -3.07 12.34 14.12
CA PRO A 270 -4.14 12.61 15.08
C PRO A 270 -5.51 12.71 14.40
N HIS A 271 -5.56 13.27 13.19
CA HIS A 271 -6.77 13.35 12.37
C HIS A 271 -7.26 11.96 11.94
N TRP A 272 -6.35 11.12 11.46
CA TRP A 272 -6.66 9.72 11.16
C TRP A 272 -7.12 8.94 12.40
N HIS A 273 -6.47 9.12 13.55
CA HIS A 273 -6.88 8.49 14.80
C HIS A 273 -8.30 8.90 15.21
N GLN A 274 -8.66 10.18 15.05
CA GLN A 274 -10.02 10.65 15.31
C GLN A 274 -11.04 10.01 14.37
N TRP A 275 -10.71 9.84 13.09
CA TRP A 275 -11.54 9.13 12.13
C TRP A 275 -11.70 7.65 12.49
N LEU A 276 -10.59 6.97 12.77
CA LEU A 276 -10.52 5.54 13.08
C LEU A 276 -11.29 5.19 14.36
N SER A 277 -11.29 6.09 15.34
CA SER A 277 -12.01 5.92 16.61
C SER A 277 -13.52 5.81 16.43
N LYS A 278 -14.08 6.27 15.30
CA LYS A 278 -15.51 6.11 14.97
C LYS A 278 -15.88 4.67 14.58
N PHE A 279 -14.88 3.86 14.21
CA PHE A 279 -15.01 2.45 13.81
C PHE A 279 -14.37 1.52 14.84
N SER A 280 -14.10 2.04 16.04
CA SER A 280 -13.65 1.27 17.18
C SER A 280 -14.77 1.28 18.20
N ASP A 281 -15.12 0.09 18.71
CA ASP A 281 -16.11 -0.04 19.76
C ASP A 281 -15.59 0.51 21.11
N LYS A 282 -16.22 0.12 22.21
CA LYS A 282 -15.79 0.45 23.56
C LYS A 282 -14.33 0.08 23.81
N GLN A 283 -13.64 0.91 24.60
CA GLN A 283 -12.36 0.53 25.16
C GLN A 283 -12.53 -0.68 26.10
N ILE A 284 -11.60 -1.62 25.99
CA ILE A 284 -11.50 -2.80 26.84
C ILE A 284 -10.12 -2.84 27.50
N PRO A 285 -9.95 -3.55 28.63
CA PRO A 285 -8.63 -3.85 29.15
C PRO A 285 -7.74 -4.46 28.07
N ALA A 286 -6.46 -4.08 28.05
CA ALA A 286 -5.50 -4.63 27.10
C ALA A 286 -5.49 -6.17 27.20
N ARG A 287 -5.56 -6.84 26.04
CA ARG A 287 -5.50 -8.30 25.96
C ARG A 287 -4.08 -8.77 26.25
N ASP A 288 -3.96 -9.91 26.92
CA ASP A 288 -2.71 -10.67 26.98
C ASP A 288 -2.59 -11.53 25.71
N PRO A 289 -1.59 -11.29 24.84
CA PRO A 289 -1.37 -12.11 23.65
C PRO A 289 -1.09 -13.59 23.95
N ALA A 290 -0.65 -13.92 25.16
CA ALA A 290 -0.42 -15.30 25.59
C ALA A 290 -1.71 -16.04 25.97
N ALA A 291 -2.78 -15.31 26.26
CA ALA A 291 -4.04 -15.87 26.76
C ALA A 291 -5.01 -16.32 25.66
N GLY A 292 -4.72 -16.04 24.38
CA GLY A 292 -5.59 -16.42 23.26
C GLY A 292 -5.41 -17.87 22.79
N LYS A 293 -6.18 -18.27 21.78
CA LYS A 293 -6.20 -19.66 21.26
C LYS A 293 -4.97 -20.05 20.42
N LEU A 294 -4.21 -19.06 19.95
CA LEU A 294 -3.04 -19.30 19.09
C LEU A 294 -1.77 -19.30 19.95
N LYS A 295 -0.89 -20.28 19.68
CA LYS A 295 0.40 -20.38 20.37
C LYS A 295 1.35 -19.29 19.90
N ILE A 296 2.02 -18.65 20.86
CA ILE A 296 3.14 -17.74 20.59
C ILE A 296 4.23 -18.51 19.83
N GLN A 297 4.66 -17.96 18.69
CA GLN A 297 5.69 -18.55 17.83
C GLN A 297 7.11 -18.02 18.13
N GLY A 298 7.21 -16.89 18.82
CA GLY A 298 8.45 -16.21 19.15
C GLY A 298 8.24 -14.71 19.32
N ASP A 299 9.29 -13.99 19.69
CA ASP A 299 9.24 -12.54 19.85
C ASP A 299 9.17 -11.81 18.50
N ALA A 300 8.49 -10.67 18.49
CA ALA A 300 8.59 -9.72 17.37
C ALA A 300 10.06 -9.29 17.18
N PRO A 301 10.53 -9.06 15.94
CA PRO A 301 9.76 -8.88 14.71
C PRO A 301 9.54 -10.18 13.89
N GLY A 302 9.80 -11.35 14.49
CA GLY A 302 9.68 -12.65 13.82
C GLY A 302 10.82 -12.96 12.84
N GLU A 303 10.74 -14.11 12.18
CA GLU A 303 11.86 -14.65 11.38
C GLU A 303 11.80 -14.22 9.90
N TYR A 304 10.60 -14.07 9.32
CA TYR A 304 10.49 -13.79 7.88
C TYR A 304 11.07 -12.42 7.48
N VAL A 305 11.00 -11.42 8.34
CA VAL A 305 11.58 -10.09 8.08
C VAL A 305 13.10 -10.08 8.22
N LYS A 306 13.69 -11.07 8.90
CA LYS A 306 15.14 -11.19 9.07
C LYS A 306 15.82 -11.92 7.90
N VAL A 307 15.02 -12.56 7.03
CA VAL A 307 15.54 -13.28 5.86
C VAL A 307 16.08 -12.27 4.87
N ARG A 308 17.39 -12.32 4.58
CA ARG A 308 18.00 -11.52 3.52
C ARG A 308 17.66 -12.10 2.16
N SER A 309 17.31 -11.27 1.20
CA SER A 309 17.27 -11.66 -0.20
C SER A 309 18.68 -12.09 -0.63
N LEU A 310 18.83 -13.33 -1.11
CA LEU A 310 20.08 -13.80 -1.70
C LEU A 310 20.33 -12.96 -2.96
N GLY A 311 21.47 -12.28 -3.00
CA GLY A 311 21.98 -11.62 -4.20
C GLY A 311 22.58 -12.62 -5.18
#